data_AF-A0A821FV04-F1
#
_entry.id   AF-A0A821FV04-F1
#
_cell.length_a   1.000
_cell.length_b   1.000
_cell.length_c   1.000
_cell.angle_alpha   90.00
_cell.angle_beta   90.00
_cell.angle_gamma   90.00
#
_symmetry.space_group_name_H-M   'P 1'
#
loop_
_entity.id
_entity.type
_entity.pdbx_description
1 polymer ?
#
loop_
_entity_poly.entity_id
_entity_poly.type
_entity_poly.pdbx_seq_one_letter_code
_entity_poly.pdbx_strand_id
1 'polypeptide(L)'
;IINLMRQEFGQSLTNQLLTQQDLTLSNDYIEEDKLITILIGLIRVKDEKYIDEIRSKFEQFMLDIIERAISSNSKDNFLEKSNKTTIKNNSEQSSLNEESSTTHRYTYLSTINSNSGSFSSWIRSINLILKSTEHGLNRLRNLSQYISDALLKHQLNNIPSITLLLHNIYDIIEERLTIVLTQECTRYQVHFERLSLDEYAQMVKSIENFILNVNGYDKKYKSRPLKTFLQSQTSKFLTHFHDERKQRVAQTLDNEQWKQVPVPRSIQNSIDELFNLSSSINPNGSETLIIDNESFVLSNSALHLFMLVLDYCSCAQLLASSSINDVEHRLIELLNLFNSKTCQLVLGAGAVKLGKIKTISAKVLAITCRCLQFIKITLPKIKAHFDQLQIAKSRHFMFIIASEYFIERSSQGEHSDNKPLQES
;
A
#
# COMPACT_ATOMS: atom_id res chain seq x y z
N ILE A 1 -24.40 -27.95 -35.39
CA ILE A 1 -25.31 -27.84 -34.22
C ILE A 1 -24.54 -27.47 -32.95
N ILE A 2 -23.56 -28.28 -32.48
CA ILE A 2 -22.75 -27.97 -31.27
C ILE A 2 -22.09 -26.58 -31.33
N ASN A 3 -21.46 -26.21 -32.45
CA ASN A 3 -20.86 -24.88 -32.61
C ASN A 3 -21.87 -23.72 -32.52
N LEU A 4 -23.08 -23.91 -33.05
CA LEU A 4 -24.16 -22.91 -32.95
C LEU A 4 -24.65 -22.78 -31.51
N MET A 5 -24.80 -23.91 -30.79
CA MET A 5 -25.14 -23.89 -29.36
C MET A 5 -24.07 -23.18 -28.53
N ARG A 6 -22.78 -23.36 -28.85
CA ARG A 6 -21.68 -22.66 -28.16
C ARG A 6 -21.68 -21.16 -28.44
N GLN A 7 -21.96 -20.75 -29.67
CA GLN A 7 -22.07 -19.33 -30.04
C GLN A 7 -23.24 -18.66 -29.31
N GLU A 8 -24.41 -19.29 -29.27
CA GLU A 8 -25.58 -18.82 -28.52
C GLU A 8 -25.31 -18.78 -27.01
N PHE A 9 -24.58 -19.77 -26.48
CA PHE A 9 -24.14 -19.77 -25.09
C PHE A 9 -23.25 -18.56 -24.77
N GLY A 10 -22.22 -18.30 -25.59
CA GLY A 10 -21.33 -17.16 -25.41
C GLY A 10 -22.05 -15.80 -25.49
N GLN A 11 -23.05 -15.67 -26.38
CA GLN A 11 -23.89 -14.47 -26.46
C GLN A 11 -24.78 -14.31 -25.23
N SER A 12 -25.44 -15.38 -24.77
CA SER A 12 -26.26 -15.34 -23.55
C SER A 12 -25.43 -15.00 -22.32
N LEU A 13 -24.20 -15.51 -22.25
CA LEU A 13 -23.26 -15.23 -21.17
C LEU A 13 -22.85 -13.75 -21.17
N THR A 14 -22.56 -13.20 -22.35
CA THR A 14 -22.23 -11.77 -22.53
C THR A 14 -23.39 -10.88 -22.10
N ASN A 15 -24.61 -11.23 -22.48
CA ASN A 15 -25.81 -10.46 -22.11
C ASN A 15 -26.03 -10.45 -20.60
N GLN A 16 -25.86 -11.59 -19.92
CA GLN A 16 -25.94 -11.68 -18.45
C GLN A 16 -24.85 -10.84 -17.78
N LEU A 17 -23.62 -10.86 -18.30
CA LEU A 17 -22.51 -10.03 -17.82
C LEU A 17 -22.75 -8.53 -17.98
N LEU A 18 -23.56 -8.10 -18.96
CA LEU A 18 -23.87 -6.69 -19.19
C LEU A 18 -25.09 -6.21 -18.39
N THR A 19 -26.07 -7.09 -18.12
CA THR A 19 -27.38 -6.75 -17.52
C THR A 19 -27.45 -6.76 -15.98
N GLN A 20 -26.52 -7.39 -15.27
CA GLN A 20 -26.51 -7.42 -13.77
C GLN A 20 -26.32 -6.05 -13.08
N GLN A 21 -27.33 -5.16 -13.17
CA GLN A 21 -27.56 -4.09 -12.20
C GLN A 21 -28.57 -4.50 -11.12
N ASP A 22 -29.45 -5.48 -11.37
CA ASP A 22 -30.48 -5.91 -10.40
C ASP A 22 -30.63 -7.45 -10.38
N LEU A 23 -29.91 -8.12 -9.49
CA LEU A 23 -30.30 -9.44 -9.00
C LEU A 23 -30.30 -9.39 -7.48
N THR A 24 -31.13 -8.49 -6.93
CA THR A 24 -31.71 -8.73 -5.61
C THR A 24 -32.59 -9.96 -5.72
N LEU A 25 -32.44 -10.88 -4.77
CA LEU A 25 -33.27 -12.06 -4.55
C LEU A 25 -34.76 -11.68 -4.40
N SER A 26 -35.44 -11.39 -5.51
CA SER A 26 -36.90 -11.37 -5.55
C SER A 26 -37.37 -12.62 -6.28
N ASN A 27 -37.86 -13.56 -5.48
CA ASN A 27 -38.78 -14.61 -5.88
C ASN A 27 -39.83 -14.04 -6.85
N ASP A 28 -39.87 -14.57 -8.07
CA ASP A 28 -41.04 -15.26 -8.62
C ASP A 28 -40.81 -15.55 -10.12
N TYR A 29 -41.01 -16.82 -10.49
CA TYR A 29 -41.00 -17.37 -11.86
C TYR A 29 -39.72 -17.19 -12.68
N ILE A 30 -38.76 -18.10 -12.54
CA ILE A 30 -37.66 -18.29 -13.50
C ILE A 30 -38.02 -19.50 -14.37
N GLU A 31 -38.54 -19.27 -15.58
CA GLU A 31 -38.23 -20.15 -16.71
C GLU A 31 -36.71 -20.32 -16.70
N GLU A 32 -36.21 -21.57 -16.70
CA GLU A 32 -34.76 -21.83 -16.71
C GLU A 32 -34.08 -20.90 -17.72
N ASP A 33 -33.25 -19.98 -17.21
CA ASP A 33 -32.68 -18.91 -18.00
C ASP A 33 -31.97 -19.53 -19.22
N LYS A 34 -32.16 -18.94 -20.41
CA LYS A 34 -31.69 -19.47 -21.71
C LYS A 34 -30.22 -19.94 -21.63
N LEU A 35 -29.41 -19.23 -20.83
CA LEU A 35 -28.03 -19.56 -20.51
C LEU A 35 -27.86 -20.97 -19.89
N ILE A 36 -28.61 -21.28 -18.84
CA ILE A 36 -28.50 -22.54 -18.08
C ILE A 36 -28.99 -23.71 -18.93
N THR A 37 -30.09 -23.54 -19.66
CA THR A 37 -30.60 -24.58 -20.57
C THR A 37 -29.58 -24.94 -21.65
N ILE A 38 -28.93 -23.94 -22.27
CA ILE A 38 -27.89 -24.18 -23.28
C ILE A 38 -26.66 -24.84 -22.63
N LEU A 39 -26.25 -24.38 -21.44
CA LEU A 39 -25.12 -24.95 -20.70
C LEU A 39 -25.32 -26.43 -20.38
N ILE A 40 -26.49 -26.81 -19.86
CA ILE A 40 -26.83 -28.21 -19.57
C ILE A 40 -26.80 -29.04 -20.86
N GLY A 41 -27.33 -28.49 -21.97
CA GLY A 41 -27.24 -29.12 -23.29
C GLY A 41 -25.81 -29.39 -23.73
N LEU A 42 -24.92 -28.41 -23.60
CA LEU A 42 -23.49 -28.56 -23.93
C LEU A 42 -22.78 -29.60 -23.05
N ILE A 43 -23.06 -29.60 -21.74
CA ILE A 43 -22.47 -30.56 -20.80
C ILE A 43 -22.95 -31.98 -21.09
N ARG A 44 -24.23 -32.18 -21.41
CA ARG A 44 -24.78 -33.49 -21.78
C ARG A 44 -24.16 -34.05 -23.05
N VAL A 45 -23.81 -33.18 -24.00
CA VAL A 45 -23.11 -33.54 -25.24
C VAL A 45 -21.59 -33.74 -25.02
N LYS A 46 -21.11 -33.61 -23.78
CA LYS A 46 -19.69 -33.72 -23.38
C LYS A 46 -18.79 -32.77 -24.19
N ASP A 47 -19.30 -31.59 -24.54
CA ASP A 47 -18.44 -30.55 -25.08
C ASP A 47 -17.50 -30.09 -23.97
N GLU A 48 -16.18 -30.19 -24.15
CA GLU A 48 -15.20 -29.72 -23.16
C GLU A 48 -14.84 -28.24 -23.39
N LYS A 49 -15.17 -27.70 -24.57
CA LYS A 49 -14.77 -26.35 -25.01
C LYS A 49 -15.66 -25.22 -24.49
N TYR A 50 -16.77 -25.52 -23.81
CA TYR A 50 -17.60 -24.46 -23.20
C TYR A 50 -16.85 -23.72 -22.08
N ILE A 51 -15.93 -24.40 -21.38
CA ILE A 51 -15.09 -23.79 -20.33
C ILE A 51 -14.16 -22.74 -20.95
N ASP A 52 -13.61 -23.02 -22.13
CA ASP A 52 -12.80 -22.06 -22.89
C ASP A 52 -13.61 -20.86 -23.34
N GLU A 53 -14.87 -21.08 -23.75
CA GLU A 53 -15.80 -19.99 -24.09
C GLU A 53 -16.10 -19.11 -22.87
N ILE A 54 -16.38 -19.68 -21.69
CA ILE A 54 -16.56 -18.93 -20.44
C ILE A 54 -15.33 -18.08 -20.14
N ARG A 55 -14.15 -18.70 -20.18
CA ARG A 55 -12.86 -18.04 -19.92
C ARG A 55 -12.67 -16.84 -20.84
N SER A 56 -12.83 -17.04 -22.14
CA SER A 56 -12.63 -16.01 -23.16
C SER A 56 -13.61 -14.85 -22.98
N LYS A 57 -14.89 -15.13 -22.67
CA LYS A 57 -15.90 -14.08 -22.45
C LYS A 57 -15.68 -13.31 -21.15
N PHE A 58 -15.25 -13.97 -20.09
CA PHE A 58 -14.95 -13.31 -18.82
C PHE A 58 -13.72 -12.41 -18.95
N GLU A 59 -12.67 -12.89 -19.64
CA GLU A 59 -11.47 -12.10 -19.93
C GLU A 59 -11.81 -10.86 -20.77
N GLN A 60 -12.53 -11.03 -21.89
CA GLN A 60 -12.96 -9.92 -22.75
C GLN A 60 -13.76 -8.87 -21.97
N PHE A 61 -14.72 -9.31 -21.16
CA PHE A 61 -15.52 -8.41 -20.33
C PHE A 61 -14.67 -7.57 -19.36
N MET A 62 -13.68 -8.19 -18.72
CA MET A 62 -12.81 -7.49 -17.77
C MET A 62 -11.83 -6.54 -18.47
N LEU A 63 -11.28 -6.94 -19.62
CA LEU A 63 -10.45 -6.07 -20.44
C LEU A 63 -11.24 -4.83 -20.90
N ASP A 64 -12.48 -5.00 -21.35
CA ASP A 64 -13.36 -3.90 -21.74
C ASP A 64 -13.68 -2.95 -20.58
N ILE A 65 -13.82 -3.47 -19.34
CA ILE A 65 -14.00 -2.64 -18.14
C ILE A 65 -12.75 -1.79 -17.88
N ILE A 66 -11.57 -2.40 -17.92
CA ILE A 66 -10.30 -1.72 -17.67
C ILE A 66 -10.07 -0.64 -18.75
N GLU A 67 -10.29 -0.96 -20.02
CA GLU A 67 -10.12 -0.02 -21.13
C GLU A 67 -11.10 1.15 -21.08
N ARG A 68 -12.36 0.89 -20.69
CA ARG A 68 -13.34 1.96 -20.46
C ARG A 68 -12.95 2.86 -19.30
N ALA A 69 -12.44 2.29 -18.19
CA ALA A 69 -11.96 3.06 -17.06
C ALA A 69 -10.79 3.98 -17.45
N ILE A 70 -9.80 3.46 -18.17
CA ILE A 70 -8.66 4.25 -18.71
C ILE A 70 -9.16 5.36 -19.65
N SER A 71 -10.13 5.05 -20.51
CA SER A 71 -10.71 6.00 -21.47
C SER A 71 -11.53 7.10 -20.80
N SER A 72 -12.28 6.79 -19.73
CA SER A 72 -13.03 7.78 -18.96
C SER A 72 -12.10 8.83 -18.34
N ASN A 73 -10.94 8.41 -17.84
CA ASN A 73 -9.92 9.31 -17.28
C ASN A 73 -9.27 10.21 -18.34
N SER A 74 -9.20 9.76 -19.60
CA SER A 74 -8.66 10.59 -20.70
C SER A 74 -9.54 11.81 -21.03
N LYS A 75 -10.87 11.67 -20.88
CA LYS A 75 -11.85 12.72 -21.17
C LYS A 75 -11.89 13.78 -20.08
N ASP A 76 -11.78 13.37 -18.81
CA ASP A 76 -11.66 14.29 -17.66
C ASP A 76 -10.38 15.14 -17.75
N ASN A 77 -9.26 14.58 -18.19
CA ASN A 77 -8.01 15.32 -18.36
C ASN A 77 -8.06 16.39 -19.47
N PHE A 78 -8.95 16.23 -20.46
CA PHE A 78 -9.21 17.26 -21.47
C PHE A 78 -10.03 18.43 -20.88
N LEU A 79 -11.01 18.12 -20.04
CA LEU A 79 -11.86 19.11 -19.35
C LEU A 79 -11.10 19.88 -18.25
N GLU A 80 -10.19 19.22 -17.52
CA GLU A 80 -9.33 19.92 -16.55
C GLU A 80 -8.29 20.82 -17.22
N LYS A 81 -7.77 20.46 -18.41
CA LYS A 81 -6.90 21.34 -19.19
C LYS A 81 -7.64 22.58 -19.69
N SER A 82 -8.91 22.47 -20.09
CA SER A 82 -9.72 23.63 -20.48
C SER A 82 -10.11 24.50 -19.28
N ASN A 83 -10.31 23.90 -18.10
CA ASN A 83 -10.70 24.63 -16.89
C ASN A 83 -9.52 25.31 -16.19
N LYS A 84 -8.28 24.79 -16.31
CA LYS A 84 -7.07 25.46 -15.78
C LYS A 84 -6.69 26.74 -16.54
N THR A 85 -7.14 26.92 -17.77
CA THR A 85 -6.98 28.20 -18.50
C THR A 85 -7.93 29.31 -18.05
N THR A 86 -8.97 28.99 -17.28
CA THR A 86 -10.04 29.95 -16.94
C THR A 86 -10.04 30.38 -15.47
N ILE A 87 -9.28 29.71 -14.61
CA ILE A 87 -9.23 29.99 -13.16
C ILE A 87 -7.83 30.48 -12.76
N LYS A 88 -7.42 31.61 -13.31
CA LYS A 88 -6.52 32.56 -12.66
C LYS A 88 -7.31 33.85 -12.52
N ASN A 89 -8.07 33.97 -11.43
CA ASN A 89 -8.42 35.22 -10.76
C ASN A 89 -9.46 34.90 -9.67
N ASN A 90 -9.02 35.08 -8.43
CA ASN A 90 -9.77 35.49 -7.23
C ASN A 90 -9.37 34.64 -6.02
N SER A 91 -8.37 35.16 -5.32
CA SER A 91 -8.21 34.99 -3.89
C SER A 91 -9.38 35.67 -3.18
N GLU A 92 -10.03 34.99 -2.23
CA GLU A 92 -10.15 35.41 -0.83
C GLU A 92 -11.12 34.51 -0.03
N GLN A 93 -10.61 34.05 1.13
CA GLN A 93 -11.24 33.79 2.43
C GLN A 93 -12.65 33.18 2.54
N SER A 94 -12.74 32.03 3.22
CA SER A 94 -13.60 31.86 4.40
C SER A 94 -13.32 30.54 5.12
N SER A 95 -13.41 30.58 6.44
CA SER A 95 -12.95 29.63 7.45
C SER A 95 -14.03 28.70 8.02
N LEU A 96 -13.57 27.55 8.55
CA LEU A 96 -14.10 26.74 9.69
C LEU A 96 -15.28 25.75 9.48
N ASN A 97 -14.96 24.45 9.64
CA ASN A 97 -15.47 23.49 10.66
C ASN A 97 -15.07 22.05 10.23
N GLU A 98 -14.01 21.47 10.78
CA GLU A 98 -13.98 20.52 11.93
C GLU A 98 -14.74 19.20 11.70
N GLU A 99 -13.99 18.13 11.37
CA GLU A 99 -13.99 16.80 12.01
C GLU A 99 -13.10 15.82 11.22
N SER A 100 -11.95 15.42 11.79
CA SER A 100 -11.18 14.16 11.57
C SER A 100 -9.69 14.37 11.86
N SER A 101 -9.37 14.34 13.15
CA SER A 101 -8.03 14.46 13.72
C SER A 101 -7.20 13.18 13.50
N THR A 102 -6.60 13.02 12.31
CA THR A 102 -5.40 12.18 12.11
C THR A 102 -4.44 12.71 11.03
N THR A 103 -4.79 13.79 10.32
CA THR A 103 -4.11 14.21 9.07
C THR A 103 -3.07 15.32 9.21
N HIS A 104 -2.65 15.70 10.44
CA HIS A 104 -1.72 16.83 10.66
C HIS A 104 -0.28 16.44 11.07
N ARG A 105 0.18 15.20 10.80
CA ARG A 105 1.29 14.64 11.60
C ARG A 105 2.72 14.62 11.09
N TYR A 106 3.10 14.99 9.85
CA TYR A 106 4.54 15.06 9.50
C TYR A 106 4.92 16.21 8.56
N THR A 107 4.47 17.42 8.88
CA THR A 107 4.77 18.64 8.11
C THR A 107 6.16 19.22 8.44
N TYR A 108 7.23 18.47 8.17
CA TYR A 108 8.58 19.05 8.09
C TYR A 108 9.39 18.61 6.86
N LEU A 109 8.80 17.88 5.91
CA LEU A 109 9.52 17.41 4.71
C LEU A 109 8.81 17.65 3.37
N SER A 110 8.06 18.76 3.23
CA SER A 110 7.36 19.07 1.97
C SER A 110 8.03 20.14 1.09
N THR A 111 9.34 20.40 1.21
CA THR A 111 10.03 21.36 0.34
C THR A 111 10.89 20.71 -0.74
N ILE A 112 10.51 19.53 -1.22
CA ILE A 112 10.99 19.01 -2.52
C ILE A 112 9.82 18.47 -3.34
N ASN A 113 9.61 19.13 -4.48
CA ASN A 113 8.83 18.77 -5.67
C ASN A 113 7.29 18.84 -5.64
N SER A 114 6.79 20.00 -6.05
CA SER A 114 5.85 20.34 -7.13
C SER A 114 5.11 19.29 -7.99
N ASN A 115 4.99 18.01 -7.58
CA ASN A 115 4.24 16.98 -8.30
C ASN A 115 2.84 16.73 -7.74
N SER A 116 2.38 17.51 -6.76
CA SER A 116 1.09 17.29 -6.08
C SER A 116 -0.08 17.15 -7.06
N GLY A 117 -0.09 17.94 -8.15
CA GLY A 117 -1.10 17.83 -9.21
C GLY A 117 -0.98 16.60 -10.10
N SER A 118 0.24 16.15 -10.40
CA SER A 118 0.47 14.95 -11.23
C SER A 118 0.16 13.67 -10.45
N PHE A 119 0.61 13.60 -9.19
CA PHE A 119 0.29 12.49 -8.29
C PHE A 119 -1.21 12.44 -7.97
N SER A 120 -1.85 13.56 -7.64
CA SER A 120 -3.29 13.58 -7.33
C SER A 120 -4.15 13.09 -8.51
N SER A 121 -3.78 13.49 -9.72
CA SER A 121 -4.47 13.05 -10.94
C SER A 121 -4.23 11.57 -11.20
N TRP A 122 -3.00 11.12 -11.01
CA TRP A 122 -2.61 9.72 -11.15
C TRP A 122 -3.31 8.82 -10.13
N ILE A 123 -3.29 9.14 -8.83
CA ILE A 123 -3.92 8.31 -7.79
C ILE A 123 -5.44 8.24 -7.96
N ARG A 124 -6.07 9.34 -8.42
CA ARG A 124 -7.49 9.33 -8.81
C ARG A 124 -7.72 8.37 -9.98
N SER A 125 -6.88 8.42 -11.01
CA SER A 125 -6.95 7.52 -12.17
C SER A 125 -6.88 6.05 -11.72
N ILE A 126 -5.89 5.72 -10.90
CA ILE A 126 -5.68 4.37 -10.38
C ILE A 126 -6.86 3.90 -9.54
N ASN A 127 -7.34 4.72 -8.60
CA ASN A 127 -8.49 4.36 -7.76
C ASN A 127 -9.76 4.09 -8.59
N LEU A 128 -9.99 4.87 -9.66
CA LEU A 128 -11.11 4.61 -10.57
C LEU A 128 -10.96 3.29 -11.33
N ILE A 129 -9.75 2.97 -11.80
CA ILE A 129 -9.46 1.71 -12.50
C ILE A 129 -9.63 0.53 -11.54
N LEU A 130 -9.04 0.59 -10.34
CA LEU A 130 -9.16 -0.47 -9.34
C LEU A 130 -10.62 -0.70 -8.94
N LYS A 131 -11.38 0.37 -8.65
CA LYS A 131 -12.79 0.26 -8.27
C LYS A 131 -13.66 -0.30 -9.40
N SER A 132 -13.44 0.15 -10.65
CA SER A 132 -14.17 -0.39 -11.80
C SER A 132 -13.88 -1.87 -12.01
N THR A 133 -12.62 -2.27 -11.83
CA THR A 133 -12.18 -3.66 -11.95
C THR A 133 -12.77 -4.51 -10.83
N GLU A 134 -12.79 -4.01 -9.59
CA GLU A 134 -13.43 -4.69 -8.46
C GLU A 134 -14.92 -4.97 -8.74
N HIS A 135 -15.66 -3.98 -9.23
CA HIS A 135 -17.06 -4.17 -9.63
C HIS A 135 -17.19 -5.23 -10.74
N GLY A 136 -16.29 -5.26 -11.72
CA GLY A 136 -16.26 -6.30 -12.75
C GLY A 136 -16.03 -7.71 -12.19
N LEU A 137 -15.04 -7.86 -11.31
CA LEU A 137 -14.72 -9.13 -10.66
C LEU A 137 -15.87 -9.64 -9.78
N ASN A 138 -16.58 -8.74 -9.08
CA ASN A 138 -17.75 -9.10 -8.29
C ASN A 138 -18.90 -9.63 -9.17
N ARG A 139 -19.10 -9.06 -10.37
CA ARG A 139 -20.10 -9.58 -11.33
C ARG A 139 -19.70 -10.96 -11.85
N LEU A 140 -18.43 -11.18 -12.18
CA LEU A 140 -17.93 -12.50 -12.56
C LEU A 140 -18.14 -13.53 -11.45
N ARG A 141 -17.86 -13.16 -10.20
CA ARG A 141 -18.12 -14.00 -9.03
C ARG A 141 -19.59 -14.38 -8.93
N ASN A 142 -20.50 -13.42 -8.94
CA ASN A 142 -21.94 -13.66 -8.82
C ASN A 142 -22.45 -14.58 -9.94
N LEU A 143 -22.02 -14.36 -11.17
CA LEU A 143 -22.39 -15.21 -12.30
C LEU A 143 -21.79 -16.63 -12.17
N SER A 144 -20.54 -16.75 -11.73
CA SER A 144 -19.91 -18.05 -11.50
C SER A 144 -20.60 -18.84 -10.39
N GLN A 145 -21.10 -18.16 -9.35
CA GLN A 145 -21.88 -18.76 -8.27
C GLN A 145 -23.25 -19.21 -8.77
N TYR A 146 -23.95 -18.36 -9.53
CA TYR A 146 -25.22 -18.72 -10.18
C TYR A 146 -25.08 -19.96 -11.08
N ILE A 147 -24.03 -20.02 -11.91
CA ILE A 147 -23.75 -21.19 -12.75
C ILE A 147 -23.46 -22.42 -11.89
N SER A 148 -22.66 -22.27 -10.82
CA SER A 148 -22.31 -23.38 -9.93
C SER A 148 -23.55 -23.95 -9.21
N ASP A 149 -24.44 -23.09 -8.72
CA ASP A 149 -25.68 -23.48 -8.04
C ASP A 149 -26.65 -24.21 -9.00
N ALA A 150 -26.74 -23.73 -10.24
CA ALA A 150 -27.53 -24.40 -11.27
C ALA A 150 -26.97 -25.81 -11.59
N LEU A 151 -25.65 -25.94 -11.74
CA LEU A 151 -25.03 -27.24 -12.02
C LEU A 151 -25.20 -28.23 -10.86
N LEU A 152 -25.13 -27.76 -9.63
CA LEU A 152 -25.43 -28.55 -8.43
C LEU A 152 -26.86 -29.08 -8.45
N LYS A 153 -27.84 -28.22 -8.76
CA LYS A 153 -29.25 -28.60 -8.86
C LYS A 153 -29.49 -29.73 -9.87
N HIS A 154 -28.72 -29.77 -10.94
CA HIS A 154 -28.80 -30.81 -11.98
C HIS A 154 -27.85 -32.00 -11.77
N GLN A 155 -27.23 -32.13 -10.58
CA GLN A 155 -26.27 -33.21 -10.24
C GLN A 155 -25.05 -33.30 -11.19
N LEU A 156 -24.61 -32.15 -11.74
CA LEU A 156 -23.45 -32.06 -12.62
C LEU A 156 -22.21 -31.60 -11.83
N ASN A 157 -21.28 -32.52 -11.55
CA ASN A 157 -20.13 -32.30 -10.65
C ASN A 157 -18.91 -31.56 -11.29
N ASN A 158 -19.11 -30.39 -11.91
CA ASN A 158 -18.04 -29.60 -12.57
C ASN A 158 -17.59 -28.31 -11.81
N ILE A 159 -18.02 -28.13 -10.56
CA ILE A 159 -17.78 -26.92 -9.74
C ILE A 159 -16.29 -26.61 -9.49
N PRO A 160 -15.39 -27.59 -9.24
CA PRO A 160 -13.96 -27.31 -9.04
C PRO A 160 -13.31 -26.64 -10.27
N SER A 161 -13.77 -26.96 -11.48
CA SER A 161 -13.25 -26.40 -12.72
C SER A 161 -13.60 -24.92 -12.89
N ILE A 162 -14.78 -24.49 -12.43
CA ILE A 162 -15.24 -23.10 -12.51
C ILE A 162 -14.49 -22.22 -11.50
N THR A 163 -14.29 -22.73 -10.28
CA THR A 163 -13.53 -22.01 -9.25
C THR A 163 -12.07 -21.79 -9.69
N LEU A 164 -11.43 -22.82 -10.23
CA LEU A 164 -10.06 -22.72 -10.75
C LEU A 164 -9.98 -21.75 -11.94
N LEU A 165 -10.98 -21.78 -12.83
CA LEU A 165 -11.08 -20.82 -13.94
C LEU A 165 -11.18 -19.38 -13.44
N LEU A 166 -11.95 -19.14 -12.38
CA LEU A 166 -12.10 -17.81 -11.78
C LEU A 166 -10.79 -17.32 -11.17
N HIS A 167 -10.05 -18.18 -10.45
CA HIS A 167 -8.72 -17.84 -9.93
C HIS A 167 -7.73 -17.50 -11.04
N ASN A 168 -7.73 -18.27 -12.14
CA ASN A 168 -6.90 -17.97 -13.30
C ASN A 168 -7.24 -16.61 -13.92
N ILE A 169 -8.52 -16.25 -13.98
CA ILE A 169 -8.94 -14.92 -14.46
C ILE A 169 -8.48 -13.83 -13.51
N TYR A 170 -8.60 -14.02 -12.19
CA TYR A 170 -8.09 -13.07 -11.22
C TYR A 170 -6.59 -12.81 -11.43
N ASP A 171 -5.80 -13.87 -11.63
CA ASP A 171 -4.35 -13.74 -11.92
C ASP A 171 -4.09 -12.96 -13.21
N ILE A 172 -4.78 -13.27 -14.31
CA ILE A 172 -4.65 -12.55 -15.59
C ILE A 172 -4.99 -11.06 -15.44
N ILE A 173 -6.06 -10.75 -14.71
CA ILE A 173 -6.50 -9.38 -14.50
C ILE A 173 -5.54 -8.63 -13.58
N GLU A 174 -5.06 -9.25 -12.51
CA GLU A 174 -4.03 -8.66 -11.66
C GLU A 174 -2.74 -8.39 -12.44
N GLU A 175 -2.28 -9.31 -13.28
CA GLU A 175 -1.14 -9.09 -14.17
C GLU A 175 -1.38 -7.89 -15.10
N ARG A 176 -2.57 -7.80 -15.71
CA ARG A 176 -2.94 -6.65 -16.55
C ARG A 176 -2.94 -5.34 -15.76
N LEU A 177 -3.44 -5.34 -14.53
CA LEU A 177 -3.42 -4.17 -13.65
C LEU A 177 -2.00 -3.71 -13.35
N THR A 178 -1.03 -4.62 -13.11
CA THR A 178 0.38 -4.22 -12.90
C THR A 178 0.96 -3.46 -14.09
N ILE A 179 0.60 -3.89 -15.31
CA ILE A 179 1.01 -3.22 -16.56
C ILE A 179 0.37 -1.85 -16.66
N VAL A 180 -0.95 -1.75 -16.43
CA VAL A 180 -1.71 -0.50 -16.49
C VAL A 180 -1.20 0.51 -15.46
N LEU A 181 -0.95 0.08 -14.23
CA LEU A 181 -0.36 0.91 -13.16
C LEU A 181 0.95 1.56 -13.63
N THR A 182 1.82 0.77 -14.26
CA THR A 182 3.13 1.22 -14.76
C THR A 182 2.99 2.17 -15.96
N GLN A 183 2.04 1.89 -16.87
CA GLN A 183 1.74 2.75 -18.02
C GLN A 183 1.17 4.10 -17.59
N GLU A 184 0.24 4.10 -16.64
CA GLU A 184 -0.36 5.33 -16.11
C GLU A 184 0.69 6.16 -15.35
N CYS A 185 1.64 5.54 -14.64
CA CYS A 185 2.78 6.28 -14.07
C CYS A 185 3.56 7.05 -15.15
N THR A 186 3.86 6.39 -16.27
CA THR A 186 4.57 7.02 -17.39
C THR A 186 3.76 8.17 -17.99
N ARG A 187 2.44 7.99 -18.12
CA ARG A 187 1.52 8.99 -18.67
C ARG A 187 1.44 10.26 -17.81
N TYR A 188 1.41 10.12 -16.49
CA TYR A 188 1.36 11.25 -15.55
C TYR A 188 2.74 11.72 -15.08
N GLN A 189 3.84 11.16 -15.64
CA GLN A 189 5.22 11.47 -15.26
C GLN A 189 5.50 11.25 -13.76
N VAL A 190 4.88 10.22 -13.19
CA VAL A 190 5.06 9.79 -11.80
C VAL A 190 6.11 8.67 -11.75
N HIS A 191 7.05 8.77 -10.82
CA HIS A 191 8.06 7.74 -10.57
C HIS A 191 7.91 7.21 -9.15
N PHE A 192 7.63 5.91 -8.98
CA PHE A 192 7.40 5.30 -7.67
C PHE A 192 8.51 5.59 -6.66
N GLU A 193 9.77 5.54 -7.09
CA GLU A 193 10.95 5.77 -6.27
C GLU A 193 11.07 7.19 -5.73
N ARG A 194 10.44 8.16 -6.40
CA ARG A 194 10.52 9.59 -6.08
C ARG A 194 9.27 10.14 -5.38
N LEU A 195 8.31 9.28 -5.07
CA LEU A 195 7.13 9.66 -4.30
C LEU A 195 7.53 10.09 -2.89
N SER A 196 6.78 11.00 -2.30
CA SER A 196 6.89 11.23 -0.86
C SER A 196 6.41 10.00 -0.09
N LEU A 197 6.76 9.90 1.20
CA LEU A 197 6.34 8.76 2.02
C LEU A 197 4.81 8.65 2.11
N ASP A 198 4.11 9.78 2.23
CA ASP A 198 2.64 9.82 2.30
C ASP A 198 2.00 9.42 0.96
N GLU A 199 2.54 9.91 -0.15
CA GLU A 199 2.09 9.55 -1.50
C GLU A 199 2.28 8.05 -1.77
N TYR A 200 3.44 7.52 -1.38
CA TYR A 200 3.74 6.10 -1.51
C TYR A 200 2.79 5.25 -0.66
N ALA A 201 2.56 5.64 0.60
CA ALA A 201 1.64 4.96 1.50
C ALA A 201 0.19 4.96 0.98
N GLN A 202 -0.26 6.07 0.37
CA GLN A 202 -1.58 6.15 -0.27
C GLN A 202 -1.71 5.15 -1.43
N MET A 203 -0.69 5.03 -2.29
CA MET A 203 -0.68 4.04 -3.36
C MET A 203 -0.75 2.61 -2.81
N VAL A 204 0.12 2.28 -1.85
CA VAL A 204 0.16 0.94 -1.24
C VAL A 204 -1.21 0.59 -0.66
N LYS A 205 -1.82 1.51 0.09
CA LYS A 205 -3.15 1.32 0.69
C LYS A 205 -4.24 1.08 -0.37
N SER A 206 -4.23 1.82 -1.47
CA SER A 206 -5.20 1.62 -2.56
C SER A 206 -5.11 0.23 -3.17
N ILE A 207 -3.88 -0.26 -3.42
CA ILE A 207 -3.65 -1.59 -4.00
C ILE A 207 -3.95 -2.69 -2.98
N GLU A 208 -3.54 -2.52 -1.72
CA GLU A 208 -3.84 -3.48 -0.64
C GLU A 208 -5.34 -3.62 -0.38
N ASN A 209 -6.09 -2.51 -0.39
CA ASN A 209 -7.55 -2.57 -0.26
C ASN A 209 -8.19 -3.37 -1.40
N PHE A 210 -7.74 -3.17 -2.64
CA PHE A 210 -8.20 -3.96 -3.77
C PHE A 210 -7.88 -5.46 -3.57
N ILE A 211 -6.66 -5.79 -3.17
CA ILE A 211 -6.23 -7.17 -2.89
C ILE A 211 -7.11 -7.80 -1.79
N LEU A 212 -7.41 -7.05 -0.72
CA LEU A 212 -8.28 -7.51 0.36
C LEU A 212 -9.70 -7.80 -0.13
N ASN A 213 -10.26 -6.93 -0.99
CA ASN A 213 -11.59 -7.13 -1.56
C ASN A 213 -11.64 -8.38 -2.45
N VAL A 214 -10.64 -8.57 -3.31
CA VAL A 214 -10.57 -9.76 -4.20
C VAL A 214 -10.35 -11.05 -3.42
N ASN A 215 -9.45 -11.08 -2.42
CA ASN A 215 -9.29 -12.26 -1.56
C ASN A 215 -10.54 -12.53 -0.69
N GLY A 216 -11.36 -11.50 -0.42
CA GLY A 216 -12.65 -11.65 0.25
C GLY A 216 -13.69 -12.40 -0.60
N TYR A 217 -13.49 -12.50 -1.91
CA TYR A 217 -14.38 -13.23 -2.80
C TYR A 217 -14.21 -14.75 -2.70
N ASP A 218 -12.96 -15.20 -2.59
CA ASP A 218 -12.61 -16.59 -2.31
C ASP A 218 -11.35 -16.64 -1.44
N LYS A 219 -11.47 -17.22 -0.25
CA LYS A 219 -10.38 -17.34 0.73
C LYS A 219 -9.19 -18.17 0.22
N LYS A 220 -9.45 -19.09 -0.70
CA LYS A 220 -8.43 -19.94 -1.32
C LYS A 220 -7.62 -19.17 -2.35
N TYR A 221 -8.19 -18.11 -2.93
CA TYR A 221 -7.44 -17.25 -3.84
C TYR A 221 -6.40 -16.45 -3.05
N LYS A 222 -5.19 -16.37 -3.60
CA LYS A 222 -4.10 -15.56 -3.05
C LYS A 222 -3.55 -14.70 -4.18
N SER A 223 -3.90 -13.42 -4.18
CA SER A 223 -3.33 -12.41 -5.07
C SER A 223 -1.79 -12.45 -5.06
N ARG A 224 -1.17 -12.98 -6.11
CA ARG A 224 0.30 -13.06 -6.26
C ARG A 224 0.85 -11.94 -7.14
N PRO A 225 0.27 -11.61 -8.31
CA PRO A 225 0.85 -10.60 -9.19
C PRO A 225 0.95 -9.22 -8.54
N LEU A 226 -0.13 -8.72 -7.92
CA LEU A 226 -0.11 -7.41 -7.28
C LEU A 226 0.79 -7.36 -6.03
N LYS A 227 0.81 -8.43 -5.23
CA LYS A 227 1.73 -8.52 -4.08
C LYS A 227 3.20 -8.49 -4.50
N THR A 228 3.54 -9.24 -5.55
CA THR A 228 4.90 -9.28 -6.10
C THR A 228 5.28 -7.92 -6.70
N PHE A 229 4.35 -7.27 -7.39
CA PHE A 229 4.52 -5.91 -7.89
C PHE A 229 4.79 -4.92 -6.76
N LEU A 230 3.95 -4.89 -5.71
CA LEU A 230 4.14 -4.01 -4.55
C LEU A 230 5.47 -4.26 -3.86
N GLN A 231 5.86 -5.53 -3.66
CA GLN A 231 7.14 -5.88 -3.05
C GLN A 231 8.32 -5.35 -3.89
N SER A 232 8.25 -5.49 -5.21
CA SER A 232 9.26 -4.96 -6.13
C SER A 232 9.34 -3.43 -6.07
N GLN A 233 8.20 -2.73 -6.13
CA GLN A 233 8.19 -1.27 -6.04
C GLN A 233 8.64 -0.77 -4.66
N THR A 234 8.33 -1.50 -3.59
CA THR A 234 8.71 -1.11 -2.23
C THR A 234 10.21 -1.22 -2.04
N SER A 235 10.82 -2.29 -2.56
CA SER A 235 12.28 -2.45 -2.53
C SER A 235 13.01 -1.31 -3.26
N LYS A 236 12.49 -0.92 -4.44
CA LYS A 236 13.04 0.21 -5.21
C LYS A 236 12.88 1.54 -4.48
N PHE A 237 11.68 1.82 -3.97
CA PHE A 237 11.39 3.00 -3.17
C PHE A 237 12.31 3.09 -1.93
N LEU A 238 12.45 2.00 -1.17
CA LEU A 238 13.31 1.95 0.01
C LEU A 238 14.78 2.16 -0.33
N THR A 239 15.24 1.65 -1.48
CA THR A 239 16.60 1.87 -1.96
C THR A 239 16.84 3.35 -2.22
N HIS A 240 15.98 4.00 -3.00
CA HIS A 240 16.08 5.43 -3.27
C HIS A 240 15.95 6.28 -1.99
N PHE A 241 14.95 5.97 -1.14
CA PHE A 241 14.72 6.59 0.15
C PHE A 241 15.99 6.55 1.02
N HIS A 242 16.63 5.39 1.10
CA HIS A 242 17.83 5.20 1.90
C HIS A 242 19.06 5.88 1.31
N ASP A 243 19.26 5.81 -0.01
CA ASP A 243 20.38 6.46 -0.69
C ASP A 243 20.34 7.97 -0.55
N GLU A 244 19.15 8.58 -0.70
CA GLU A 244 18.93 10.00 -0.45
C GLU A 244 19.31 10.39 0.98
N ARG A 245 18.94 9.57 1.97
CA ARG A 245 19.21 9.82 3.39
C ARG A 245 20.69 9.66 3.74
N LYS A 246 21.37 8.66 3.18
CA LYS A 246 22.82 8.53 3.28
C LYS A 246 23.53 9.76 2.72
N GLN A 247 23.10 10.22 1.54
CA GLN A 247 23.67 11.41 0.91
C GLN A 247 23.47 12.67 1.77
N ARG A 248 22.25 12.88 2.30
CA ARG A 248 21.95 14.03 3.19
C ARG A 248 22.77 14.02 4.47
N VAL A 249 22.90 12.86 5.16
CA VAL A 249 23.76 12.74 6.35
C VAL A 249 25.21 13.04 5.99
N ALA A 250 25.71 12.45 4.91
CA ALA A 250 27.08 12.65 4.48
C ALA A 250 27.37 14.13 4.20
N GLN A 251 26.52 14.80 3.42
CA GLN A 251 26.64 16.23 3.10
C GLN A 251 26.54 17.12 4.35
N THR A 252 25.68 16.77 5.30
CA THR A 252 25.54 17.52 6.55
C THR A 252 26.80 17.40 7.41
N LEU A 253 27.37 16.20 7.51
CA LEU A 253 28.63 15.96 8.23
C LEU A 253 29.84 16.64 7.57
N ASP A 254 29.91 16.68 6.24
CA ASP A 254 31.01 17.36 5.53
C ASP A 254 31.02 18.88 5.77
N ASN A 255 29.90 19.45 6.18
CA ASN A 255 29.74 20.88 6.47
C ASN A 255 29.67 21.19 7.97
N GLU A 256 29.86 20.19 8.84
CA GLU A 256 29.68 20.33 10.28
C GLU A 256 30.80 21.16 10.94
N GLN A 257 30.42 21.97 11.92
CA GLN A 257 31.32 22.77 12.75
C GLN A 257 31.25 22.42 14.24
N TRP A 258 30.41 21.43 14.62
CA TRP A 258 30.13 21.00 15.99
C TRP A 258 29.81 22.18 16.90
N LYS A 259 28.93 23.05 16.42
CA LYS A 259 28.33 24.12 17.21
C LYS A 259 26.95 23.68 17.68
N GLN A 260 26.56 24.16 18.85
CA GLN A 260 25.20 23.99 19.36
C GLN A 260 24.21 24.64 18.40
N VAL A 261 23.12 23.92 18.11
CA VAL A 261 21.99 24.43 17.34
C VAL A 261 20.73 24.47 18.19
N PRO A 262 19.85 25.48 18.01
CA PRO A 262 18.54 25.49 18.65
C PRO A 262 17.68 24.36 18.10
N VAL A 263 16.83 23.79 18.95
CA VAL A 263 15.94 22.68 18.61
C VAL A 263 14.52 23.22 18.40
N PRO A 264 13.97 23.14 17.17
CA PRO A 264 12.58 23.47 16.90
C PRO A 264 11.61 22.64 17.75
N ARG A 265 10.53 23.28 18.21
CA ARG A 265 9.52 22.61 19.05
C ARG A 265 8.82 21.47 18.32
N SER A 266 8.66 21.56 16.99
CA SER A 266 8.11 20.49 16.16
C SER A 266 8.90 19.18 16.29
N ILE A 267 10.24 19.26 16.40
CA ILE A 267 11.10 18.08 16.54
C ILE A 267 10.93 17.48 17.94
N GLN A 268 10.90 18.29 18.99
CA GLN A 268 10.60 17.82 20.35
C GLN A 268 9.24 17.12 20.41
N ASN A 269 8.21 17.71 19.81
CA ASN A 269 6.87 17.11 19.78
C ASN A 269 6.85 15.77 19.02
N SER A 270 7.59 15.67 17.91
CA SER A 270 7.68 14.42 17.13
C SER A 270 8.36 13.30 17.93
N ILE A 271 9.35 13.65 18.76
CA ILE A 271 10.05 12.72 19.67
C ILE A 271 9.13 12.29 20.81
N ASP A 272 8.48 13.26 21.44
CA ASP A 272 7.58 13.03 22.55
C ASP A 272 6.45 12.07 22.12
N GLU A 273 5.92 12.27 20.91
CA GLU A 273 4.94 11.37 20.33
C GLU A 273 5.50 9.99 20.01
N LEU A 274 6.61 9.90 19.26
CA LEU A 274 7.16 8.62 18.82
C LEU A 274 7.48 7.70 20.00
N PHE A 275 7.94 8.28 21.10
CA PHE A 275 8.33 7.55 22.31
C PHE A 275 7.27 7.58 23.42
N ASN A 276 6.07 8.12 23.16
CA ASN A 276 4.98 8.28 24.14
C ASN A 276 5.45 8.94 25.46
N LEU A 277 6.26 9.99 25.35
CA LEU A 277 6.77 10.76 26.48
C LEU A 277 5.75 11.84 26.89
N SER A 278 5.69 12.16 28.17
CA SER A 278 4.93 13.31 28.65
C SER A 278 5.46 14.59 28.01
N SER A 279 4.57 15.38 27.40
CA SER A 279 4.96 16.60 26.67
C SER A 279 5.80 17.51 27.55
N SER A 280 7.03 17.81 27.11
CA SER A 280 7.90 18.74 27.85
C SER A 280 7.28 20.14 27.82
N ILE A 281 7.04 20.78 28.98
CA ILE A 281 6.37 22.09 29.09
C ILE A 281 7.38 23.19 28.71
N ASN A 282 7.56 23.46 27.41
CA ASN A 282 8.33 24.62 26.95
C ASN A 282 7.72 25.17 25.65
N PRO A 283 7.06 26.35 25.66
CA PRO A 283 6.26 26.83 24.55
C PRO A 283 7.06 27.38 23.35
N ASN A 284 8.33 27.79 23.52
CA ASN A 284 9.08 28.58 22.52
C ASN A 284 10.41 27.94 22.05
N GLY A 285 10.39 26.66 21.68
CA GLY A 285 11.62 25.94 21.33
C GLY A 285 12.60 25.87 22.51
N SER A 286 13.71 25.19 22.34
CA SER A 286 14.74 25.09 23.38
C SER A 286 16.12 25.06 22.74
N GLU A 287 17.13 25.58 23.45
CA GLU A 287 18.53 25.42 23.05
C GLU A 287 19.01 23.97 23.19
N THR A 288 18.20 23.11 23.82
CA THR A 288 18.49 21.71 24.10
C THR A 288 17.27 20.83 23.82
N LEU A 289 17.54 19.57 23.47
CA LEU A 289 16.51 18.55 23.29
C LEU A 289 16.34 17.77 24.61
N ILE A 290 15.10 17.56 25.06
CA ILE A 290 14.84 16.90 26.35
C ILE A 290 14.36 15.47 26.11
N ILE A 291 15.02 14.49 26.72
CA ILE A 291 14.56 13.09 26.76
C ILE A 291 14.70 12.59 28.19
N ASP A 292 13.64 11.98 28.74
CA ASP A 292 13.62 11.41 30.10
C ASP A 292 14.10 12.40 31.18
N ASN A 293 13.68 13.66 31.08
CA ASN A 293 14.09 14.78 31.93
C ASN A 293 15.58 15.19 31.83
N GLU A 294 16.34 14.65 30.88
CA GLU A 294 17.71 15.09 30.60
C GLU A 294 17.77 16.02 29.37
N SER A 295 18.52 17.13 29.48
CA SER A 295 18.70 18.12 28.42
C SER A 295 19.97 17.88 27.59
N PHE A 296 19.84 17.66 26.29
CA PHE A 296 20.93 17.38 25.36
C PHE A 296 21.23 18.55 24.44
N VAL A 297 22.51 18.94 24.38
CA VAL A 297 23.03 19.88 23.38
C VAL A 297 23.35 19.10 22.12
N LEU A 298 22.82 19.57 20.99
CA LEU A 298 22.99 18.92 19.69
C LEU A 298 23.78 19.80 18.71
N SER A 299 24.57 19.13 17.86
CA SER A 299 25.10 19.73 16.63
C SER A 299 24.08 19.63 15.49
N ASN A 300 24.32 20.36 14.41
CA ASN A 300 23.46 20.35 13.23
C ASN A 300 23.28 18.94 12.64
N SER A 301 24.39 18.20 12.50
CA SER A 301 24.43 16.83 11.99
C SER A 301 23.74 15.83 12.91
N ALA A 302 23.85 15.99 14.23
CA ALA A 302 23.15 15.11 15.18
C ALA A 302 21.63 15.34 15.14
N LEU A 303 21.20 16.61 15.08
CA LEU A 303 19.79 16.95 14.91
C LEU A 303 19.25 16.43 13.57
N HIS A 304 20.01 16.63 12.48
CA HIS A 304 19.62 16.15 11.16
C HIS A 304 19.54 14.63 11.08
N LEU A 305 20.54 13.92 11.60
CA LEU A 305 20.48 12.45 11.73
C LEU A 305 19.18 12.02 12.41
N PHE A 306 18.84 12.69 13.51
CA PHE A 306 17.66 12.33 14.28
C PHE A 306 16.36 12.58 13.49
N MET A 307 16.26 13.67 12.73
CA MET A 307 15.13 13.86 11.81
C MET A 307 15.02 12.72 10.81
N LEU A 308 16.14 12.24 10.26
CA LEU A 308 16.10 11.12 9.33
C LEU A 308 15.71 9.81 10.04
N VAL A 309 16.12 9.59 11.30
CA VAL A 309 15.65 8.45 12.11
C VAL A 309 14.13 8.47 12.23
N LEU A 310 13.52 9.64 12.46
CA LEU A 310 12.05 9.78 12.49
C LEU A 310 11.41 9.38 11.15
N ASP A 311 12.05 9.69 10.01
CA ASP A 311 11.57 9.23 8.71
C ASP A 311 11.57 7.71 8.61
N TYR A 312 12.61 7.02 9.11
CA TYR A 312 12.64 5.54 9.11
C TYR A 312 11.54 4.95 9.99
N CYS A 313 11.29 5.53 11.17
CA CYS A 313 10.19 5.10 12.04
C CYS A 313 8.83 5.28 11.33
N SER A 314 8.60 6.44 10.74
CA SER A 314 7.38 6.72 9.97
C SER A 314 7.22 5.78 8.77
N CYS A 315 8.33 5.49 8.09
CA CYS A 315 8.38 4.55 6.96
C CYS A 315 7.99 3.12 7.39
N ALA A 316 8.54 2.64 8.50
CA ALA A 316 8.19 1.33 9.06
C ALA A 316 6.71 1.25 9.50
N GLN A 317 6.15 2.36 9.98
CA GLN A 317 4.75 2.45 10.37
C GLN A 317 3.82 2.36 9.16
N LEU A 318 4.13 3.09 8.08
CA LEU A 318 3.26 3.23 6.90
C LEU A 318 3.37 2.08 5.88
N LEU A 319 4.49 1.38 5.81
CA LEU A 319 4.70 0.28 4.84
C LEU A 319 4.18 -1.08 5.32
N ALA A 320 4.13 -2.06 4.42
CA ALA A 320 3.73 -3.43 4.73
C ALA A 320 4.64 -4.11 5.78
N SER A 321 4.10 -5.12 6.47
CA SER A 321 4.83 -5.86 7.52
C SER A 321 6.12 -6.51 7.03
N SER A 322 6.14 -6.98 5.78
CA SER A 322 7.29 -7.62 5.14
C SER A 322 8.49 -6.70 4.96
N SER A 323 8.29 -5.38 5.00
CA SER A 323 9.35 -4.38 4.77
C SER A 323 9.97 -3.84 6.05
N ILE A 324 9.40 -4.12 7.23
CA ILE A 324 9.88 -3.54 8.50
C ILE A 324 11.36 -3.88 8.74
N ASN A 325 11.77 -5.13 8.52
CA ASN A 325 13.14 -5.57 8.75
C ASN A 325 14.12 -4.88 7.78
N ASP A 326 13.74 -4.68 6.52
CA ASP A 326 14.56 -3.97 5.54
C ASP A 326 14.76 -2.50 5.97
N VAL A 327 13.69 -1.83 6.43
CA VAL A 327 13.77 -0.47 6.98
C VAL A 327 14.67 -0.41 8.22
N GLU A 328 14.56 -1.38 9.13
CA GLU A 328 15.39 -1.49 10.33
C GLU A 328 16.88 -1.66 9.99
N HIS A 329 17.20 -2.59 9.08
CA HIS A 329 18.57 -2.81 8.62
C HIS A 329 19.18 -1.56 7.97
N ARG A 330 18.42 -0.87 7.12
CA ARG A 330 18.86 0.39 6.49
C ARG A 330 19.07 1.52 7.49
N LEU A 331 18.28 1.57 8.56
CA LEU A 331 18.49 2.50 9.66
C LEU A 331 19.80 2.20 10.40
N ILE A 332 20.10 0.92 10.68
CA ILE A 332 21.37 0.50 11.28
C ILE A 332 22.56 0.90 10.40
N GLU A 333 22.46 0.70 9.08
CA GLU A 333 23.47 1.15 8.12
C GLU A 333 23.69 2.68 8.17
N LEU A 334 22.62 3.47 8.24
CA LEU A 334 22.72 4.93 8.36
C LEU A 334 23.42 5.36 9.66
N LEU A 335 23.09 4.73 10.78
CA LEU A 335 23.70 4.99 12.08
C LEU A 335 25.20 4.63 12.08
N ASN A 336 25.57 3.52 11.46
CA ASN A 336 26.96 3.10 11.28
C ASN A 336 27.76 4.07 10.40
N LEU A 337 27.15 4.54 9.31
CA LEU A 337 27.73 5.56 8.43
C LEU A 337 27.99 6.86 9.21
N PHE A 338 27.00 7.33 9.98
CA PHE A 338 27.13 8.53 10.82
C PHE A 338 28.27 8.38 11.84
N ASN A 339 28.31 7.26 12.56
CA ASN A 339 29.34 6.98 13.57
C ASN A 339 30.74 6.96 12.94
N SER A 340 30.91 6.20 11.85
CA SER A 340 32.20 6.07 11.16
C SER A 340 32.71 7.42 10.66
N LYS A 341 31.82 8.21 10.02
CA LYS A 341 32.18 9.52 9.47
C LYS A 341 32.44 10.56 10.57
N THR A 342 31.68 10.52 11.67
CA THR A 342 31.95 11.37 12.84
C THR A 342 33.30 11.07 13.46
N CYS A 343 33.66 9.80 13.63
CA CYS A 343 34.99 9.39 14.10
C CYS A 343 36.10 9.87 13.17
N GLN A 344 35.93 9.75 11.85
CA GLN A 344 36.92 10.25 10.88
C GLN A 344 37.11 11.77 10.97
N LEU A 345 36.01 12.51 11.09
CA LEU A 345 36.03 13.97 11.12
C LEU A 345 36.59 14.51 12.46
N VAL A 346 36.20 13.91 13.59
CA VAL A 346 36.58 14.37 14.93
C VAL A 346 37.86 13.69 15.42
N LEU A 347 37.93 12.36 15.46
CA LEU A 347 39.11 11.63 15.97
C LEU A 347 40.23 11.54 14.93
N GLY A 348 39.89 11.38 13.65
CA GLY A 348 40.85 11.33 12.53
C GLY A 348 41.32 12.69 12.03
N ALA A 349 40.91 13.78 12.70
CA ALA A 349 41.16 15.17 12.30
C ALA A 349 40.71 15.52 10.87
N GLY A 350 39.74 14.80 10.32
CA GLY A 350 39.16 15.06 9.00
C GLY A 350 38.52 16.45 8.90
N ALA A 351 37.84 16.91 9.96
CA ALA A 351 37.18 18.22 9.96
C ALA A 351 38.17 19.39 9.86
N VAL A 352 39.40 19.23 10.40
CA VAL A 352 40.48 20.21 10.27
C VAL A 352 41.04 20.19 8.85
N LYS A 353 41.26 18.99 8.28
CA LYS A 353 41.73 18.81 6.89
C LYS A 353 40.76 19.40 5.86
N LEU A 354 39.45 19.30 6.12
CA LEU A 354 38.39 19.89 5.28
C LEU A 354 38.19 21.40 5.52
N GLY A 355 38.96 22.03 6.42
CA GLY A 355 38.89 23.46 6.71
C GLY A 355 37.60 23.90 7.42
N LYS A 356 36.81 22.97 7.98
CA LYS A 356 35.54 23.28 8.64
C LYS A 356 35.73 23.83 10.05
N ILE A 357 36.79 23.36 10.73
CA ILE A 357 37.23 23.84 12.04
C ILE A 357 38.75 24.05 12.04
N LYS A 358 39.25 25.03 12.81
CA LYS A 358 40.69 25.32 12.90
C LYS A 358 41.45 24.28 13.73
N THR A 359 40.81 23.74 14.77
CA THR A 359 41.39 22.75 15.68
C THR A 359 40.26 21.95 16.35
N ILE A 360 40.56 20.70 16.74
CA ILE A 360 39.66 19.89 17.56
C ILE A 360 39.80 20.36 19.01
N SER A 361 39.00 21.36 19.38
CA SER A 361 38.99 21.89 20.75
C SER A 361 38.24 20.98 21.72
N ALA A 362 38.47 21.15 23.03
CA ALA A 362 37.69 20.49 24.08
C ALA A 362 36.17 20.74 23.94
N LYS A 363 35.76 21.91 23.42
CA LYS A 363 34.36 22.24 23.16
C LYS A 363 33.74 21.35 22.07
N VAL A 364 34.47 21.10 20.98
CA VAL A 364 34.03 20.21 19.89
C VAL A 364 33.85 18.78 20.41
N LEU A 365 34.81 18.30 21.22
CA LEU A 365 34.73 16.98 21.85
C LEU A 365 33.54 16.89 22.83
N ALA A 366 33.31 17.92 23.64
CA ALA A 366 32.20 17.95 24.60
C ALA A 366 30.84 17.89 23.89
N ILE A 367 30.63 18.68 22.83
CA ILE A 367 29.39 18.66 22.04
C ILE A 367 29.21 17.30 21.34
N THR A 368 30.27 16.76 20.75
CA THR A 368 30.26 15.42 20.14
C THR A 368 29.86 14.36 21.16
N CYS A 369 30.43 14.40 22.38
CA CYS A 369 30.09 13.48 23.46
C CYS A 369 28.62 13.59 23.88
N ARG A 370 28.08 14.81 24.02
CA ARG A 370 26.65 15.02 24.32
C ARG A 370 25.74 14.49 23.22
N CYS A 371 26.11 14.66 21.94
CA CYS A 371 25.35 14.09 20.81
C CYS A 371 25.36 12.55 20.85
N LEU A 372 26.49 11.92 21.17
CA LEU A 372 26.57 10.46 21.29
C LEU A 372 25.77 9.93 22.48
N GLN A 373 25.76 10.66 23.60
CA GLN A 373 24.91 10.31 24.75
C GLN A 373 23.42 10.38 24.40
N PHE A 374 23.00 11.40 23.64
CA PHE A 374 21.66 11.50 23.09
C PHE A 374 21.29 10.32 22.17
N ILE A 375 22.18 9.95 21.25
CA ILE A 375 21.93 8.79 20.38
C ILE A 375 21.81 7.51 21.22
N LYS A 376 22.71 7.32 22.20
CA LYS A 376 22.73 6.16 23.10
C LYS A 376 21.42 6.00 23.88
N ILE A 377 20.89 7.07 24.47
CA ILE A 377 19.63 6.99 25.24
C ILE A 377 18.42 6.73 24.35
N THR A 378 18.51 7.12 23.08
CA THR A 378 17.39 7.01 22.14
C THR A 378 17.33 5.66 21.42
N LEU A 379 18.46 4.98 21.23
CA LEU A 379 18.55 3.67 20.57
C LEU A 379 17.59 2.62 21.14
N PRO A 380 17.48 2.41 22.47
CA PRO A 380 16.53 1.44 23.03
C PRO A 380 15.08 1.77 22.69
N LYS A 381 14.72 3.05 22.60
CA LYS A 381 13.36 3.50 22.28
C LYS A 381 13.01 3.29 20.82
N ILE A 382 13.97 3.57 19.93
CA ILE A 382 13.85 3.25 18.50
C ILE A 382 13.67 1.75 18.32
N LYS A 383 14.51 0.93 18.97
CA LYS A 383 14.38 -0.53 18.91
C LYS A 383 13.00 -1.00 19.39
N ALA A 384 12.55 -0.52 20.54
CA ALA A 384 11.24 -0.87 21.08
C ALA A 384 10.10 -0.49 20.11
N HIS A 385 10.21 0.63 19.40
CA HIS A 385 9.25 1.03 18.37
C HIS A 385 9.20 0.01 17.21
N PHE A 386 10.34 -0.41 16.68
CA PHE A 386 10.40 -1.44 15.63
C PHE A 386 9.87 -2.79 16.11
N ASP A 387 10.26 -3.23 17.32
CA ASP A 387 9.77 -4.46 17.94
C ASP A 387 8.23 -4.44 18.10
N GLN A 388 7.67 -3.31 18.57
CA GLN A 388 6.22 -3.14 18.70
C GLN A 388 5.50 -3.18 17.36
N LEU A 389 6.05 -2.57 16.31
CA LEU A 389 5.48 -2.62 14.96
C LEU A 389 5.50 -4.05 14.39
N GLN A 390 6.61 -4.78 14.56
CA GLN A 390 6.71 -6.17 14.15
C GLN A 390 5.66 -7.02 14.85
N ILE A 391 5.51 -6.87 16.17
CA ILE A 391 4.51 -7.61 16.96
C ILE A 391 3.09 -7.23 16.53
N ALA A 392 2.78 -5.94 16.40
CA ALA A 392 1.45 -5.47 16.04
C ALA A 392 1.02 -5.99 14.66
N LYS A 393 1.89 -5.87 13.65
CA LYS A 393 1.58 -6.33 12.30
C LYS A 393 1.62 -7.86 12.17
N SER A 394 2.48 -8.56 12.93
CA SER A 394 2.47 -10.03 12.98
C SER A 394 1.25 -10.59 13.69
N ARG A 395 0.77 -9.94 14.77
CA ARG A 395 -0.48 -10.30 15.45
C ARG A 395 -1.68 -10.02 14.58
N HIS A 396 -1.73 -8.89 13.88
CA HIS A 396 -2.79 -8.60 12.93
C HIS A 396 -2.84 -9.66 11.82
N PHE A 397 -1.67 -10.03 11.26
CA PHE A 397 -1.57 -11.12 10.32
C PHE A 397 -2.03 -12.46 10.91
N MET A 398 -1.58 -12.84 12.11
CA MET A 398 -2.03 -14.06 12.79
C MET A 398 -3.53 -14.05 13.10
N PHE A 399 -4.11 -12.90 13.48
CA PHE A 399 -5.54 -12.77 13.72
C PHE A 399 -6.34 -12.95 12.42
N ILE A 400 -5.87 -12.38 11.31
CA ILE A 400 -6.45 -12.63 9.99
C ILE A 400 -6.39 -14.11 9.66
N ILE A 401 -5.21 -14.76 9.75
CA ILE A 401 -5.06 -16.19 9.45
C ILE A 401 -5.91 -17.07 10.39
N ALA A 402 -5.95 -16.75 11.69
CA ALA A 402 -6.78 -17.48 12.65
C ALA A 402 -8.26 -17.29 12.33
N SER A 403 -8.71 -16.08 11.99
CA SER A 403 -10.08 -15.83 11.57
C SER A 403 -10.43 -16.57 10.27
N GLU A 404 -9.51 -16.62 9.30
CA GLU A 404 -9.64 -17.41 8.07
C GLU A 404 -9.81 -18.90 8.43
N TYR A 405 -8.95 -19.44 9.30
CA TYR A 405 -8.97 -20.83 9.75
C TYR A 405 -10.22 -21.21 10.56
N PHE A 406 -10.66 -20.37 11.50
CA PHE A 406 -11.85 -20.62 12.30
C PHE A 406 -13.12 -20.60 11.44
N ILE A 407 -13.20 -19.69 10.46
CA ILE A 407 -14.33 -19.67 9.54
C ILE A 407 -14.30 -20.91 8.61
N GLU A 408 -13.14 -21.32 8.11
CA GLU A 408 -13.01 -22.57 7.33
C GLU A 408 -13.51 -23.79 8.13
N ARG A 409 -13.17 -23.87 9.42
CA ARG A 409 -13.63 -24.97 10.29
C ARG A 409 -15.14 -24.92 10.55
N SER A 410 -15.72 -23.72 10.72
CA SER A 410 -17.17 -23.56 10.85
C SER A 410 -17.91 -23.99 9.57
N SER A 411 -17.35 -23.70 8.38
CA SER A 411 -17.94 -24.14 7.10
C SER A 411 -17.80 -25.64 6.82
N GLN A 412 -16.83 -26.32 7.44
CA GLN A 412 -16.65 -27.78 7.34
C GLN A 412 -17.43 -28.56 8.41
N GLY A 413 -17.74 -27.93 9.56
CA GLY A 413 -18.48 -28.54 10.66
C GLY A 413 -19.98 -28.76 10.39
N GLU A 414 -20.59 -28.03 9.45
CA GLU A 414 -22.01 -28.21 9.08
C GLU A 414 -22.28 -29.43 8.17
N HIS A 415 -21.25 -30.19 7.78
CA HIS A 415 -21.39 -31.39 6.93
C HIS A 415 -20.93 -32.70 7.58
N SER A 416 -20.53 -32.72 8.86
CA SER A 416 -20.09 -33.96 9.53
C SER A 416 -21.07 -34.60 10.51
N ASP A 417 -22.16 -33.93 10.90
CA ASP A 417 -23.05 -34.42 11.97
C ASP A 417 -24.34 -35.08 11.45
N ASN A 418 -24.23 -35.90 10.40
CA ASN A 418 -25.26 -36.86 10.02
C ASN A 418 -24.63 -38.18 9.55
N LYS A 419 -23.96 -38.88 10.47
CA LYS A 419 -23.79 -40.33 10.37
C LYS A 419 -24.80 -40.99 11.32
N PRO A 420 -25.74 -41.82 10.83
CA PRO A 420 -26.59 -42.59 11.73
C PRO A 420 -25.70 -43.59 12.46
N LEU A 421 -25.83 -43.61 13.79
CA LEU A 421 -25.41 -44.71 14.64
C LEU A 421 -26.05 -46.00 14.09
N GLN A 422 -25.25 -46.86 13.49
CA GLN A 422 -25.64 -48.26 13.28
C GLN A 422 -25.53 -48.97 14.63
N GLU A 423 -26.66 -49.05 15.33
CA GLU A 423 -26.92 -50.14 16.27
C GLU A 423 -27.29 -51.39 15.48
N SER A 424 -26.50 -52.45 15.69
CA SER A 424 -26.81 -53.89 15.71
C SER A 424 -25.71 -54.71 15.04
#